data_AF-A0A021XCB0-F1
#
_entry.id   AF-A0A021XCB0-F1
#
_cell.length_a   1.000
_cell.length_b   1.000
_cell.length_c   1.000
_cell.angle_alpha   90.00
_cell.angle_beta   90.00
_cell.angle_gamma   90.00
#
_symmetry.space_group_name_H-M   'P 1'
#
loop_
_entity.id
_entity.type
_entity.pdbx_description
1 polymer ?
#
loop_
_entity_poly.entity_id
_entity_poly.type
_entity_poly.pdbx_seq_one_letter_code
_entity_poly.pdbx_strand_id
1 'polypeptide(L)'
;MAMIFVGGSRDIFELPEPVIARIGAMIAAEHGVLVGDAPGAEAEAQSLLAGYGYEHVGVFHAGSEPPNNLGDWAVYHRPAPGGAHGYAFHAEKDREMAWRADYGLMV
;
A
#
# COMPACT_ATOMS: atom_id res chain seq x y z
N MET A 1 15.24 -4.36 -10.03
CA MET A 1 13.88 -3.84 -9.83
C MET A 1 13.10 -4.90 -9.07
N ALA A 2 12.58 -4.58 -7.89
CA ALA A 2 11.73 -5.48 -7.10
C ALA A 2 10.35 -4.83 -6.89
N MET A 3 9.33 -5.65 -6.72
CA MET A 3 7.99 -5.23 -6.30
C MET A 3 7.87 -5.40 -4.79
N ILE A 4 7.56 -4.32 -4.08
CA ILE A 4 7.50 -4.32 -2.62
C ILE A 4 6.09 -3.99 -2.17
N PHE A 5 5.49 -4.90 -1.41
CA PHE A 5 4.21 -4.66 -0.76
C PHE A 5 4.45 -3.89 0.55
N VAL A 6 3.85 -2.71 0.67
CA VAL A 6 3.79 -1.92 1.91
C VAL A 6 2.41 -2.08 2.52
N GLY A 7 2.35 -2.62 3.73
CA GLY A 7 1.14 -2.73 4.54
C GLY A 7 1.43 -2.33 5.98
N GLY A 8 0.40 -2.14 6.80
CA GLY A 8 0.63 -1.83 8.20
C GLY A 8 -0.62 -1.54 9.01
N SER A 9 -0.40 -1.15 10.26
CA SER A 9 -1.48 -0.87 11.21
C SER A 9 -2.32 0.34 10.82
N ARG A 10 -3.63 0.25 11.06
CA ARG A 10 -4.59 1.34 10.89
C ARG A 10 -4.49 2.42 11.96
N ASP A 11 -3.74 2.16 13.03
CA ASP A 11 -3.59 3.04 14.18
C ASP A 11 -2.28 3.86 14.14
N ILE A 12 -1.45 3.69 13.10
CA ILE A 12 -0.20 4.43 12.92
C ILE A 12 -0.44 5.61 11.98
N PHE A 13 -0.40 6.84 12.51
CA PHE A 13 -0.57 8.08 11.75
C PHE A 13 0.73 8.89 11.66
N GLU A 14 1.85 8.30 12.06
CA GLU A 14 3.19 8.85 11.90
C GLU A 14 4.14 7.68 11.66
N LEU A 15 4.79 7.64 10.49
CA LEU A 15 5.72 6.56 10.18
C LEU A 15 6.97 6.65 11.06
N PRO A 16 7.39 5.55 11.72
CA PRO A 16 8.66 5.52 12.42
C PRO A 16 9.83 5.85 11.48
N GLU A 17 10.84 6.56 11.98
CA GLU A 17 12.03 6.96 11.20
C GLU A 17 12.67 5.80 10.40
N PRO A 18 12.81 4.56 10.95
CA PRO A 18 13.36 3.44 10.17
C PRO A 18 12.51 3.06 8.94
N VAL A 19 11.19 3.25 9.03
CA VAL A 19 10.25 2.99 7.92
C VAL A 19 10.38 4.06 6.85
N ILE A 20 10.46 5.34 7.25
CA ILE A 20 10.70 6.46 6.33
C ILE A 20 12.02 6.24 5.56
N ALA A 21 13.10 5.92 6.30
CA ALA A 21 14.40 5.65 5.69
C ALA A 21 14.36 4.45 4.73
N ARG A 22 13.60 3.40 5.08
CA ARG A 22 13.43 2.23 4.21
C ARG A 22 12.66 2.58 2.93
N ILE A 23 11.56 3.33 3.02
CA ILE A 23 10.79 3.78 1.85
C ILE A 23 11.66 4.70 0.97
N GLY A 24 12.43 5.61 1.56
CA GLY A 24 13.39 6.44 0.83
C GLY A 24 14.43 5.60 0.05
N ALA A 25 14.94 4.53 0.64
CA ALA A 25 15.85 3.60 -0.05
C ALA A 25 15.16 2.84 -1.19
N MET A 26 13.89 2.48 -1.04
CA MET A 26 13.08 1.83 -2.09
C MET A 26 12.90 2.76 -3.30
N ILE A 27 12.59 4.05 -3.04
CA ILE A 27 12.48 5.10 -4.06
C ILE A 27 13.81 5.29 -4.79
N ALA A 28 14.92 5.41 -4.05
CA ALA A 28 16.25 5.61 -4.63
C ALA A 28 16.72 4.42 -5.48
N ALA A 29 16.26 3.21 -5.18
CA ALA A 29 16.50 2.00 -5.96
C ALA A 29 15.43 1.75 -7.05
N GLU A 30 14.54 2.74 -7.25
CA GLU A 30 13.42 2.77 -8.19
C GLU A 30 12.43 1.59 -8.08
N HIS A 31 12.39 0.90 -6.94
CA HIS A 31 11.53 -0.27 -6.73
C HIS A 31 10.03 0.03 -6.88
N GLY A 32 9.28 -0.90 -7.46
CA GLY A 32 7.83 -0.77 -7.55
C GLY A 32 7.18 -0.97 -6.18
N VAL A 33 6.17 -0.17 -5.87
CA VAL A 33 5.44 -0.24 -4.59
C VAL A 33 4.00 -0.68 -4.84
N LEU A 34 3.57 -1.71 -4.12
CA LEU A 34 2.17 -2.11 -4.01
C LEU A 34 1.68 -1.70 -2.63
N VAL A 35 0.59 -0.95 -2.54
CA VAL A 35 0.05 -0.45 -1.26
C VAL A 35 -1.46 -0.58 -1.24
N GLY A 36 -2.04 -0.78 -0.07
CA GLY A 36 -3.48 -0.80 0.10
C GLY A 36 -4.10 0.59 0.26
N ASP A 37 -5.41 0.59 0.38
CA ASP A 37 -6.27 1.77 0.55
C ASP A 37 -6.76 1.99 2.01
N ALA A 38 -6.06 1.42 3.01
CA ALA A 38 -6.43 1.57 4.41
C ALA A 38 -5.98 2.93 4.99
N PRO A 39 -6.66 3.44 6.04
CA PRO A 39 -6.11 4.51 6.86
C PRO A 39 -4.89 4.04 7.66
N GLY A 40 -4.21 4.97 8.32
CA GLY A 40 -3.04 4.68 9.14
C GLY A 40 -1.79 4.50 8.29
N ALA A 41 -1.01 3.44 8.56
CA ALA A 41 0.33 3.27 7.99
C ALA A 41 0.33 3.26 6.45
N GLU A 42 -0.68 2.67 5.81
CA GLU A 42 -0.82 2.67 4.35
C GLU A 42 -1.05 4.09 3.81
N ALA A 43 -1.91 4.87 4.46
CA ALA A 43 -2.16 6.26 4.09
C ALA A 43 -0.91 7.13 4.30
N GLU A 44 -0.17 6.95 5.38
CA GLU A 44 1.08 7.68 5.63
C GLU A 44 2.18 7.30 4.63
N ALA A 45 2.26 6.02 4.25
CA ALA A 45 3.17 5.56 3.20
C ALA A 45 2.80 6.18 1.84
N GLN A 46 1.49 6.22 1.50
CA GLN A 46 1.01 6.95 0.33
C GLN A 46 1.39 8.44 0.40
N SER A 47 1.17 9.12 1.53
CA SER A 47 1.55 10.53 1.70
C SER A 47 3.04 10.77 1.45
N LEU A 48 3.90 9.90 1.98
CA LEU A 48 5.34 9.98 1.77
C LEU A 48 5.71 9.80 0.30
N LEU A 49 5.22 8.73 -0.35
CA LEU A 49 5.49 8.45 -1.76
C LEU A 49 5.02 9.58 -2.68
N ALA A 50 3.82 10.11 -2.42
CA ALA A 50 3.26 11.25 -3.15
C ALA A 50 4.08 12.53 -2.93
N GLY A 51 4.56 12.77 -1.70
CA GLY A 51 5.43 13.90 -1.38
C GLY A 51 6.76 13.87 -2.13
N TYR A 52 7.26 12.68 -2.47
CA TYR A 52 8.43 12.50 -3.35
C TYR A 52 8.09 12.55 -4.85
N GLY A 53 6.81 12.67 -5.23
CA GLY A 53 6.35 12.59 -6.61
C GLY A 53 6.64 11.23 -7.25
N TYR A 54 6.65 10.15 -6.45
CA TYR A 54 7.06 8.84 -6.93
C TYR A 54 5.95 8.16 -7.74
N GLU A 55 6.25 7.72 -8.96
CA GLU A 55 5.23 7.23 -9.91
C GLU A 55 5.11 5.71 -9.96
N HIS A 56 6.10 4.95 -9.46
CA HIS A 56 6.10 3.48 -9.53
C HIS A 56 5.26 2.84 -8.41
N VAL A 57 4.00 3.26 -8.28
CA VAL A 57 3.08 2.84 -7.21
C VAL A 57 1.79 2.26 -7.81
N GLY A 58 1.28 1.20 -7.20
CA GLY A 58 -0.04 0.63 -7.48
C GLY A 58 -0.88 0.48 -6.21
N VAL A 59 -2.10 1.03 -6.21
CA VAL A 59 -3.01 1.02 -5.06
C VAL A 59 -4.05 -0.09 -5.20
N PHE A 60 -4.19 -0.94 -4.19
CA PHE A 60 -5.16 -2.04 -4.16
C PHE A 60 -6.33 -1.74 -3.23
N HIS A 61 -7.55 -1.94 -3.74
CA HIS A 61 -8.78 -1.75 -2.98
C HIS A 61 -9.77 -2.88 -3.19
N ALA A 62 -10.59 -3.13 -2.17
CA ALA A 62 -11.65 -4.14 -2.20
C ALA A 62 -13.05 -3.53 -2.40
N GLY A 63 -13.24 -2.28 -1.95
CA GLY A 63 -14.48 -1.52 -2.15
C GLY A 63 -14.70 -1.11 -3.60
N SER A 64 -15.81 -0.43 -3.88
CA SER A 64 -16.09 0.11 -5.22
C SER A 64 -15.03 1.11 -5.68
N GLU A 65 -14.48 1.89 -4.75
CA GLU A 65 -13.43 2.88 -4.96
C GLU A 65 -12.48 2.85 -3.76
N PRO A 66 -11.20 3.21 -3.94
CA PRO A 66 -10.26 3.34 -2.83
C PRO A 66 -10.62 4.57 -1.98
N PRO A 67 -10.74 4.46 -0.65
CA PRO A 67 -10.91 5.61 0.24
C PRO A 67 -9.74 6.61 0.16
N ASN A 68 -8.54 6.13 -0.21
CA ASN A 68 -7.38 6.97 -0.46
C ASN A 68 -6.55 6.47 -1.68
N ASN A 69 -6.13 7.42 -2.50
CA ASN A 69 -5.11 7.28 -3.53
C ASN A 69 -4.39 8.63 -3.64
N LEU A 70 -3.49 8.89 -2.69
CA LEU A 70 -3.00 10.26 -2.45
C LEU A 70 -2.07 10.79 -3.54
N GLY A 71 -1.48 9.91 -4.35
CA GLY A 71 -0.62 10.26 -5.47
C GLY A 71 -1.25 10.07 -6.84
N ASP A 72 -2.57 9.85 -6.93
CA ASP A 72 -3.30 9.63 -8.19
C ASP A 72 -2.70 8.50 -9.06
N TRP A 73 -2.32 7.40 -8.40
CA TRP A 73 -1.68 6.27 -9.06
C TRP A 73 -2.69 5.30 -9.68
N ALA A 74 -2.16 4.32 -10.42
CA ALA A 74 -2.95 3.21 -10.94
C ALA A 74 -3.62 2.41 -9.81
N VAL A 75 -4.92 2.17 -9.96
CA VAL A 75 -5.75 1.43 -9.02
C VAL A 75 -6.03 0.01 -9.50
N TYR A 76 -6.00 -0.95 -8.57
CA TYR A 76 -6.27 -2.36 -8.82
C TYR A 76 -7.41 -2.82 -7.91
N HIS A 77 -8.59 -2.96 -8.51
CA HIS A 77 -9.77 -3.45 -7.80
C HIS A 77 -9.74 -4.96 -7.65
N ARG A 78 -9.75 -5.46 -6.41
CA ARG A 78 -9.86 -6.88 -6.07
C ARG A 78 -10.98 -7.08 -5.06
N PRO A 79 -12.21 -7.33 -5.54
CA PRO A 79 -13.39 -7.31 -4.68
C PRO A 79 -13.35 -8.42 -3.65
N ALA A 80 -13.86 -8.10 -2.46
CA ALA A 80 -14.07 -9.07 -1.42
C ALA A 80 -15.15 -10.11 -1.83
N PRO A 81 -15.10 -11.34 -1.30
CA PRO A 81 -16.21 -12.29 -1.42
C PRO A 81 -17.52 -11.69 -0.90
N GLY A 82 -18.65 -12.11 -1.48
CA GLY A 82 -19.97 -11.60 -1.08
C GLY A 82 -20.24 -11.78 0.42
N GLY A 83 -20.64 -10.70 1.10
CA GLY A 83 -20.93 -10.69 2.54
C GLY A 83 -19.68 -10.70 3.44
N ALA A 84 -18.48 -10.50 2.89
CA ALA A 84 -17.26 -10.38 3.68
C ALA A 84 -17.22 -9.06 4.46
N HIS A 85 -16.77 -9.12 5.70
CA HIS A 85 -16.62 -7.98 6.61
C HIS A 85 -15.31 -8.08 7.39
N GLY A 86 -14.86 -6.95 7.95
CA GLY A 86 -13.64 -6.89 8.74
C GLY A 86 -12.42 -7.39 7.96
N TYR A 87 -11.61 -8.25 8.56
CA TYR A 87 -10.41 -8.81 7.91
C TYR A 87 -10.71 -9.49 6.56
N ALA A 88 -11.79 -10.27 6.48
CA ALA A 88 -12.15 -11.00 5.27
C ALA A 88 -12.45 -10.08 4.08
N PHE A 89 -12.85 -8.83 4.35
CA PHE A 89 -13.10 -7.84 3.30
C PHE A 89 -11.80 -7.41 2.61
N HIS A 90 -10.68 -7.35 3.32
CA HIS A 90 -9.39 -6.90 2.77
C HIS A 90 -8.49 -8.06 2.33
N ALA A 91 -8.76 -9.27 2.81
CA ALA A 91 -7.85 -10.40 2.63
C ALA A 91 -7.52 -10.74 1.17
N GLU A 92 -8.47 -10.63 0.22
CA GLU A 92 -8.19 -10.97 -1.18
C GLU A 92 -7.27 -9.97 -1.86
N LYS A 93 -7.46 -8.66 -1.62
CA LYS A 93 -6.56 -7.64 -2.16
C LYS A 93 -5.16 -7.76 -1.53
N ASP A 94 -5.07 -8.07 -0.23
CA ASP A 94 -3.80 -8.20 0.49
C ASP A 94 -3.03 -9.44 0.02
N ARG A 95 -3.74 -10.56 -0.20
CA ARG A 95 -3.16 -11.78 -0.80
C ARG A 95 -2.56 -11.50 -2.16
N GLU A 96 -3.22 -10.68 -2.96
CA GLU A 96 -2.72 -10.35 -4.28
C GLU A 96 -1.50 -9.45 -4.27
N MET A 97 -1.49 -8.43 -3.40
CA MET A 97 -0.30 -7.62 -3.19
C MET A 97 0.87 -8.50 -2.74
N ALA A 98 0.64 -9.40 -1.78
CA ALA A 98 1.65 -10.35 -1.31
C ALA A 98 2.11 -11.34 -2.39
N TRP A 99 1.21 -11.76 -3.28
CA TRP A 99 1.55 -12.69 -4.38
C TRP A 99 2.33 -12.01 -5.51
N ARG A 100 2.07 -10.73 -5.75
CA ARG A 100 2.76 -9.92 -6.78
C ARG A 100 4.08 -9.31 -6.30
N ALA A 101 4.30 -9.27 -4.99
CA ALA A 101 5.50 -8.68 -4.41
C ALA A 101 6.63 -9.71 -4.24
N ASP A 102 7.86 -9.24 -4.42
CA ASP A 102 9.08 -9.98 -4.07
C ASP A 102 9.35 -9.89 -2.55
N TYR A 103 8.98 -8.76 -1.93
CA TYR A 103 9.19 -8.49 -0.51
C TYR A 103 8.01 -7.75 0.12
N GLY A 104 7.85 -7.90 1.44
CA GLY A 104 6.90 -7.13 2.24
C GLY A 104 7.61 -6.19 3.22
N LEU A 105 7.13 -4.95 3.31
CA LEU A 105 7.42 -4.02 4.40
C LEU A 105 6.14 -3.87 5.24
N MET A 106 6.16 -4.43 6.44
CA MET A 106 5.04 -4.34 7.39
C MET A 106 5.35 -3.31 8.46
N VAL A 107 4.45 -2.33 8.61
CA VAL A 107 4.58 -1.15 9.47
C VAL A 107 3.67 -1.24 10.68
#